data_AF-F4XLY7-F1
#
_entry.id   AF-F4XLY7-F1
#
_cell.length_a   1.000
_cell.length_b   1.000
_cell.length_c   1.000
_cell.angle_alpha   90.00
_cell.angle_beta   90.00
_cell.angle_gamma   90.00
#
_symmetry.space_group_name_H-M   'P 1'
#
loop_
_entity.id
_entity.type
_entity.pdbx_description
1 polymer ?
#
loop_
_entity_poly.entity_id
_entity_poly.type
_entity_poly.pdbx_seq_one_letter_code
_entity_poly.pdbx_strand_id
1 'polypeptide(L)'
;MYKTIPVKASFSEEEKAFWLFQCENANSLGNCATYYAKQKHYSWLEQQPEAYTTFWRGDVLRSGWKTYKCGVKYAELCKELKENPHYRAMAAQSAQQTLKSVAESITSYNKLVGLY
;
A
#
# COMPACT_ATOMS: atom_id res chain seq x y z
N MET A 1 18.41 -16.74 -35.35
CA MET A 1 18.03 -16.29 -33.99
C MET A 1 18.69 -14.94 -33.76
N TYR A 2 17.93 -13.84 -33.69
CA TYR A 2 18.51 -12.53 -33.43
C TYR A 2 19.01 -12.48 -31.97
N LYS A 3 20.30 -12.21 -31.77
CA LYS A 3 20.89 -12.03 -30.44
C LYS A 3 20.62 -10.61 -29.98
N THR A 4 19.96 -10.47 -28.83
CA THR A 4 19.71 -9.16 -28.21
C THR A 4 21.03 -8.61 -27.66
N ILE A 5 21.44 -7.43 -28.11
CA ILE A 5 22.62 -6.74 -27.57
C ILE A 5 22.13 -5.77 -26.49
N PRO A 6 22.59 -5.89 -25.23
CA PRO A 6 22.22 -4.94 -24.19
C PRO A 6 22.87 -3.59 -24.46
N VAL A 7 22.04 -2.55 -24.62
CA VAL A 7 22.50 -1.16 -24.75
C VAL A 7 22.25 -0.45 -23.44
N LYS A 8 23.23 0.33 -22.97
CA LYS A 8 23.08 1.13 -21.76
C LYS A 8 22.07 2.24 -22.02
N ALA A 9 21.04 2.32 -21.19
CA ALA A 9 20.09 3.42 -21.25
C ALA A 9 20.80 4.74 -20.87
N SER A 10 20.70 5.74 -21.75
CA SER A 10 21.09 7.12 -21.47
C SER A 10 19.83 7.96 -21.45
N PHE A 11 19.59 8.66 -20.34
CA PHE A 11 18.40 9.49 -20.16
C PHE A 11 18.77 10.98 -20.20
N SER A 12 17.94 11.79 -20.86
CA SER A 12 18.05 13.25 -20.82
C SER A 12 17.69 13.80 -19.44
N GLU A 13 17.96 15.09 -19.19
CA GLU A 13 17.59 15.72 -17.93
C GLU A 13 16.07 15.81 -17.77
N GLU A 14 15.33 16.03 -18.85
CA GLU A 14 13.87 16.04 -18.86
C GLU A 14 13.29 14.67 -18.52
N GLU A 15 13.88 13.60 -19.05
CA GLU A 15 13.46 12.23 -18.73
C GLU A 15 13.75 11.91 -17.25
N LYS A 16 14.91 12.29 -16.73
CA LYS A 16 15.22 12.15 -15.29
C LYS A 16 14.23 12.92 -14.42
N ALA A 17 13.91 14.15 -14.79
CA ALA A 17 12.93 14.97 -14.06
C ALA A 17 11.54 14.32 -14.07
N PHE A 18 11.11 13.77 -15.21
CA PHE A 18 9.86 13.01 -15.29
C PHE A 18 9.87 11.78 -14.37
N TRP A 19 10.97 11.03 -14.33
CA TRP A 19 11.09 9.85 -13.48
C TRP A 19 11.04 10.21 -12.00
N LEU A 20 11.76 11.26 -11.58
CA LEU A 20 11.72 11.78 -10.22
C LEU A 20 10.29 12.16 -9.83
N PHE A 21 9.59 12.91 -10.69
CA PHE A 21 8.21 13.30 -10.47
C PHE A 21 7.27 12.09 -10.33
N GLN A 22 7.41 11.05 -11.17
CA GLN A 22 6.62 9.83 -11.05
C GLN A 22 6.90 9.10 -9.73
N CYS A 23 8.18 8.99 -9.32
CA CYS A 23 8.57 8.33 -8.08
C CYS A 23 8.06 9.06 -6.83
N GLU A 24 8.13 10.39 -6.80
CA GLU A 24 7.63 11.21 -5.69
C GLU A 24 6.11 11.08 -5.51
N ASN A 25 5.37 11.12 -6.62
CA ASN A 25 3.93 10.91 -6.58
C ASN A 25 3.57 9.45 -6.25
N ALA A 26 4.33 8.47 -6.73
CA ALA A 26 4.12 7.06 -6.37
C ALA A 26 4.31 6.84 -4.86
N ASN A 27 5.36 7.41 -4.27
CA ASN A 27 5.60 7.32 -2.83
C ASN A 27 4.44 7.95 -2.04
N SER A 28 4.01 9.14 -2.44
CA SER A 28 2.91 9.85 -1.79
C SER A 28 1.58 9.11 -1.94
N LEU A 29 1.27 8.59 -3.13
CA LEU A 29 0.08 7.77 -3.39
C LEU A 29 0.09 6.47 -2.57
N GLY A 30 1.24 5.80 -2.47
CA GLY A 30 1.42 4.61 -1.65
C GLY A 30 1.16 4.88 -0.16
N ASN A 31 1.60 6.04 0.33
CA ASN A 31 1.31 6.49 1.70
C ASN A 31 -0.18 6.77 1.90
N CYS A 32 -0.84 7.47 0.96
CA CYS A 32 -2.29 7.69 1.00
C CYS A 32 -3.07 6.36 1.02
N ALA A 33 -2.68 5.40 0.19
CA ALA A 33 -3.33 4.09 0.12
C ALA A 33 -3.14 3.28 1.41
N THR A 34 -1.93 3.29 1.97
CA THR A 34 -1.64 2.65 3.25
C THR A 34 -2.45 3.28 4.38
N TYR A 35 -2.53 4.62 4.41
CA TYR A 35 -3.31 5.35 5.40
C TYR A 35 -4.80 5.03 5.31
N TYR A 36 -5.37 5.07 4.10
CA TYR A 36 -6.76 4.69 3.84
C TYR A 36 -7.04 3.26 4.34
N ALA A 37 -6.16 2.31 3.99
CA ALA A 37 -6.33 0.92 4.38
C ALA A 37 -6.31 0.74 5.91
N LYS A 38 -5.39 1.41 6.60
CA LYS A 38 -5.31 1.41 8.07
C LYS A 38 -6.53 2.04 8.72
N GLN A 39 -6.95 3.22 8.26
CA GLN A 39 -8.12 3.91 8.78
C GLN A 39 -9.35 3.02 8.70
N LYS A 40 -9.61 2.45 7.51
CA LYS A 40 -10.74 1.53 7.33
C LYS A 40 -10.63 0.28 8.20
N HIS A 41 -9.42 -0.29 8.32
CA HIS A 41 -9.20 -1.46 9.16
C HIS A 41 -9.47 -1.17 10.64
N TYR A 42 -9.00 -0.03 11.15
CA TYR A 42 -9.21 0.36 12.54
C TYR A 42 -10.67 0.72 12.84
N SER A 43 -11.34 1.46 11.96
CA SER A 43 -12.78 1.72 12.10
C SER A 43 -13.61 0.44 12.09
N TRP A 44 -13.21 -0.57 11.31
CA TRP A 44 -13.85 -1.89 11.34
C TRP A 44 -13.59 -2.64 12.65
N LEU A 45 -12.39 -2.53 13.22
CA LEU A 45 -12.05 -3.14 14.51
C LEU A 45 -12.82 -2.56 15.68
N GLU A 46 -13.02 -1.24 15.71
CA GLU A 46 -13.83 -0.58 16.75
C GLU A 46 -15.27 -1.13 16.82
N GLN A 47 -15.78 -1.68 15.71
CA GLN A 47 -17.11 -2.29 15.64
C GLN A 47 -17.12 -3.76 16.09
N GLN A 48 -15.96 -4.39 16.31
CA GLN A 48 -15.90 -5.80 16.69
C GLN A 48 -16.04 -5.97 18.21
N PRO A 49 -17.00 -6.80 18.68
CA PRO A 49 -17.20 -7.05 20.12
C PRO A 49 -15.99 -7.64 20.85
N GLU A 50 -15.10 -8.34 20.13
CA GLU A 50 -13.91 -9.01 20.67
C GLU A 50 -12.58 -8.43 20.15
N ALA A 51 -12.56 -7.22 19.58
CA ALA A 51 -11.30 -6.57 19.21
C ALA A 51 -10.62 -5.97 20.44
N TYR A 52 -9.90 -6.81 21.19
CA TYR A 52 -9.11 -6.36 22.33
C TYR A 52 -7.85 -5.62 21.88
N THR A 53 -7.65 -4.41 22.40
CA THR A 53 -6.41 -3.66 22.25
C THR A 53 -5.30 -4.28 23.10
N THR A 54 -4.05 -4.05 22.72
CA THR A 54 -2.89 -4.40 23.55
C THR A 54 -2.83 -3.48 24.75
N PHE A 55 -2.97 -4.03 25.96
CA PHE A 55 -2.57 -3.30 27.16
C PHE A 55 -1.45 -4.04 27.89
N TRP A 56 -0.40 -3.28 28.16
CA TRP A 56 0.69 -3.69 29.02
C TRP A 56 0.30 -3.37 30.47
N ARG A 57 0.51 -4.31 31.39
CA ARG A 57 0.38 -4.05 32.83
C ARG A 57 1.75 -4.27 33.47
N GLY A 58 2.52 -3.19 33.61
CA GLY A 58 3.95 -3.30 33.89
C GLY A 58 4.67 -3.95 32.71
N ASP A 59 5.54 -4.92 32.98
CA ASP A 59 6.31 -5.64 31.95
C ASP A 59 5.57 -6.83 31.32
N VAL A 60 4.29 -7.04 31.66
CA VAL A 60 3.50 -8.18 31.19
C VAL A 60 2.49 -7.72 30.14
N LEU A 61 2.60 -8.30 28.94
CA LEU A 61 1.58 -8.21 27.89
C LEU A 61 0.34 -8.99 28.34
N ARG A 62 -0.74 -8.29 28.70
CA ARG A 62 -1.96 -8.93 29.24
C ARG A 62 -2.93 -9.35 28.13
N SER A 63 -3.00 -8.57 27.07
CA SER A 63 -3.75 -8.87 25.85
C SER A 63 -2.87 -8.52 24.66
N GLY A 64 -2.79 -9.42 23.69
CA GLY A 64 -2.21 -9.16 22.38
C GLY A 64 -3.32 -8.78 21.39
N TRP A 65 -2.99 -8.11 20.29
CA TRP A 65 -3.95 -8.03 19.19
C TRP A 65 -4.22 -9.47 18.74
N LYS A 66 -5.49 -9.90 18.70
CA LYS A 66 -5.86 -10.89 17.69
C LYS A 66 -5.45 -10.24 16.37
N THR A 67 -4.49 -10.81 15.67
CA THR A 67 -4.10 -10.28 14.36
C THR A 67 -5.30 -10.47 13.44
N TYR A 68 -5.93 -9.37 13.04
CA TYR A 68 -7.07 -9.42 12.13
C TYR A 68 -6.60 -9.20 10.70
N LYS A 69 -7.24 -9.90 9.77
CA LYS A 69 -7.01 -9.69 8.34
C LYS A 69 -7.55 -8.31 7.95
N CYS A 70 -6.78 -7.57 7.17
CA CYS A 70 -7.24 -6.34 6.55
C CYS A 70 -8.09 -6.67 5.33
N GLY A 71 -9.34 -6.22 5.31
CA GLY A 71 -10.31 -6.52 4.25
C GLY A 71 -10.22 -5.65 3.00
N VAL A 72 -9.28 -4.70 2.96
CA VAL A 72 -9.13 -3.74 1.86
C VAL A 72 -8.63 -4.46 0.61
N LYS A 73 -9.29 -4.22 -0.53
CA LYS A 73 -9.00 -4.86 -1.82
C LYS A 73 -8.40 -3.88 -2.83
N TYR A 74 -7.66 -4.40 -3.79
CA TYR A 74 -7.08 -3.61 -4.89
C TYR A 74 -8.12 -2.74 -5.62
N ALA A 75 -9.24 -3.34 -6.04
CA ALA A 75 -10.29 -2.63 -6.78
C ALA A 75 -10.89 -1.46 -5.98
N GLU A 76 -10.94 -1.59 -4.65
CA GLU A 76 -11.40 -0.53 -3.76
C GLU A 76 -10.39 0.62 -3.71
N LEU A 77 -9.10 0.33 -3.52
CA LEU A 77 -8.05 1.34 -3.55
C LEU A 77 -8.08 2.14 -4.86
N CYS A 78 -8.23 1.46 -5.99
CA CYS A 78 -8.33 2.13 -7.30
C CYS A 78 -9.58 3.00 -7.43
N LYS A 79 -10.70 2.61 -6.84
CA LYS A 79 -11.93 3.40 -6.88
C LYS A 79 -11.82 4.64 -6.01
N GLU A 80 -11.38 4.47 -4.77
CA GLU A 80 -11.40 5.51 -3.74
C GLU A 80 -10.28 6.54 -3.93
N LEU A 81 -9.14 6.13 -4.50
CA LEU A 81 -7.98 7.02 -4.70
C LEU A 81 -7.86 7.54 -6.14
N LYS A 82 -8.84 7.26 -7.01
CA LYS A 82 -8.83 7.75 -8.41
C LYS A 82 -8.74 9.28 -8.51
N GLU A 83 -9.39 9.96 -7.56
CA GLU A 83 -9.46 11.42 -7.50
C GLU A 83 -8.30 12.02 -6.69
N ASN A 84 -7.44 11.20 -6.10
CA ASN A 84 -6.29 11.66 -5.33
C ASN A 84 -5.34 12.47 -6.23
N PRO A 85 -4.81 13.62 -5.77
CA PRO A 85 -3.89 14.45 -6.54
C PRO A 85 -2.67 13.68 -7.07
N HIS A 86 -2.10 12.77 -6.27
CA HIS A 86 -0.95 11.96 -6.67
C HIS A 86 -1.31 10.90 -7.70
N TYR A 87 -2.52 10.34 -7.63
CA TYR A 87 -3.01 9.42 -8.66
C TYR A 87 -3.16 10.13 -10.00
N ARG A 88 -3.72 11.34 -9.99
CA ARG A 88 -3.95 12.16 -11.20
C ARG A 88 -2.66 12.74 -11.78
N ALA A 89 -1.67 13.02 -10.94
CA ALA A 89 -0.36 13.48 -11.37
C ALA A 89 0.43 12.39 -12.12
N MET A 90 0.19 11.13 -11.79
CA MET A 90 0.87 10.00 -12.40
C MET A 90 0.20 9.54 -13.70
N ALA A 91 0.96 8.84 -14.53
CA ALA A 91 0.37 8.06 -15.61
C ALA A 91 -0.56 6.99 -15.02
N ALA A 92 -1.76 6.81 -15.58
CA ALA A 92 -2.81 5.96 -14.98
C ALA A 92 -2.34 4.53 -14.68
N GLN A 93 -1.54 3.93 -15.56
CA GLN A 93 -0.98 2.59 -15.36
C GLN A 93 0.03 2.54 -14.20
N SER A 94 0.87 3.58 -14.07
CA SER A 94 1.84 3.70 -12.97
C SER A 94 1.11 3.83 -11.63
N ALA A 95 0.11 4.71 -11.56
CA ALA A 95 -0.71 4.89 -10.35
C ALA A 95 -1.43 3.59 -9.93
N GLN A 96 -2.03 2.89 -10.88
CA GLN A 96 -2.66 1.58 -10.64
C GLN A 96 -1.66 0.55 -10.12
N GLN A 97 -0.46 0.49 -10.70
CA GLN A 97 0.58 -0.44 -10.24
C GLN A 97 1.06 -0.10 -8.82
N THR A 98 1.19 1.19 -8.47
CA THR A 98 1.49 1.62 -7.09
C THR A 98 0.43 1.14 -6.09
N LEU A 99 -0.85 1.32 -6.42
CA LEU A 99 -1.96 0.84 -5.59
C LEU A 99 -1.99 -0.70 -5.50
N LYS A 100 -1.61 -1.38 -6.58
CA LYS A 100 -1.51 -2.84 -6.61
C LYS A 100 -0.43 -3.34 -5.65
N SER A 101 0.74 -2.70 -5.61
CA SER A 101 1.80 -3.05 -4.66
C SER A 101 1.34 -2.92 -3.20
N VAL A 102 0.52 -1.92 -2.87
CA VAL A 102 -0.09 -1.80 -1.53
C VAL A 102 -1.10 -2.93 -1.27
N ALA A 103 -1.93 -3.29 -2.26
CA ALA A 103 -2.86 -4.42 -2.10
C ALA A 103 -2.13 -5.77 -1.94
N GLU A 104 -1.01 -5.96 -2.62
CA GLU A 104 -0.16 -7.15 -2.51
C GLU A 104 0.53 -7.23 -1.14
N SER A 105 0.96 -6.10 -0.58
CA SER A 105 1.52 -6.05 0.78
C SER A 105 0.46 -6.40 1.83
N ILE A 106 -0.78 -5.91 1.67
CA ILE A 106 -1.92 -6.29 2.52
C ILE A 106 -2.23 -7.78 2.39
N THR A 107 -2.21 -8.32 1.18
CA THR A 107 -2.42 -9.75 0.94
C THR A 107 -1.35 -10.58 1.64
N SER A 108 -0.09 -10.12 1.61
CA SER A 108 1.04 -10.77 2.28
C SER A 108 0.90 -10.71 3.80
N TYR A 109 0.51 -9.55 4.34
CA TYR A 109 0.17 -9.39 5.76
C TYR A 109 -0.95 -10.37 6.17
N ASN A 110 -2.03 -10.48 5.41
CA ASN A 110 -3.14 -11.38 5.71
C ASN A 110 -2.74 -12.86 5.72
N LYS A 111 -1.72 -13.25 4.95
CA LYS A 111 -1.14 -14.60 5.01
C LYS A 111 -0.40 -14.81 6.33
N LEU A 112 0.42 -13.84 6.77
CA LEU A 112 1.11 -13.89 8.06
C LEU A 112 0.11 -13.98 9.22
N VAL A 113 -0.95 -13.18 9.18
CA VAL A 113 -2.04 -13.22 10.15
C VAL A 113 -2.67 -14.61 10.25
N GLY A 114 -2.76 -15.37 9.15
CA GLY A 114 -3.34 -16.71 9.17
C GLY A 114 -2.41 -17.80 9.72
N LEU A 115 -1.14 -17.48 9.98
CA LEU A 115 -0.16 -18.41 10.56
C LEU A 115 -0.06 -18.30 12.08
N TYR A 116 -0.64 -17.26 12.68
CA TYR A 116 -0.69 -16.98 14.12
C TYR A 116 -2.12 -17.07 14.64
#